data_AF-A0A9X1QJH9-F1
#
_entry.id   AF-A0A9X1QJH9-F1
#
_cell.length_a   1.000
_cell.length_b   1.000
_cell.length_c   1.000
_cell.angle_alpha   90.00
_cell.angle_beta   90.00
_cell.angle_gamma   90.00
#
_symmetry.space_group_name_H-M   'P 1'
#
loop_
_entity.id
_entity.type
_entity.pdbx_description
1 polymer ?
#
loop_
_entity_poly.entity_id
_entity_poly.type
_entity_poly.pdbx_seq_one_letter_code
_entity_poly.pdbx_strand_id
1 'polypeptide(L)'
;MHHHTAFLSEWGNNTLDFSKKGPSGSLPTTHFIVTALIMDKADHVAVLAVLEAVSKRHFDGGPIDSEKTGNDHVKRKDVLEDLEELPFQVFSVIVDKRQLIGEGLRYKGSFYKFLHGLADRELFRIFPDLEMVTGQTGDETFMKGFITYVQQNHIANLFNESSFGFVASQDSPVVQAANFIAGTLARCYDETVITDQRGEFIEILKRKVLTIRFWPDAFAHNLISQPEPGPSFDPLLSELSVNLANDFLHRKSADKAPQAIDQVSSLSYLLFHFRHISPTRYITSFELMEHIRARRGKNVSLHYFQTKVIAPLRDAGVLIASSSRGYKLPASEQDLYDFVGHSNTIIEPMLSRVKRFRDQIHMATDGKIDVLAADEYKVIRKVID
;
A
#
# COMPACT_ATOMS: atom_id res chain seq x y z
N MET A 1 -8.71 -22.44 5.90
CA MET A 1 -9.33 -21.33 5.16
C MET A 1 -9.11 -20.08 5.98
N HIS A 2 -8.49 -19.05 5.43
CA HIS A 2 -8.27 -17.78 6.13
C HIS A 2 -9.43 -16.85 5.80
N HIS A 3 -10.45 -16.85 6.67
CA HIS A 3 -11.57 -15.93 6.58
C HIS A 3 -11.13 -14.57 7.12
N HIS A 4 -10.84 -13.64 6.22
CA HIS A 4 -10.56 -12.26 6.59
C HIS A 4 -11.88 -11.51 6.77
N THR A 5 -11.91 -10.59 7.71
CA THR A 5 -13.00 -9.62 7.86
C THR A 5 -12.47 -8.21 7.63
N ALA A 6 -13.11 -7.43 6.76
CA ALA A 6 -12.81 -6.03 6.51
C ALA A 6 -13.92 -5.13 7.05
N PHE A 7 -13.57 -4.22 7.95
CA PHE A 7 -14.48 -3.22 8.51
C PHE A 7 -14.23 -1.86 7.88
N LEU A 8 -15.21 -1.32 7.16
CA LEU A 8 -15.09 -0.09 6.37
C LEU A 8 -15.81 1.08 7.01
N SER A 9 -15.18 2.24 6.93
CA SER A 9 -15.82 3.53 7.15
C SER A 9 -15.26 4.58 6.20
N GLU A 10 -16.01 5.65 5.99
CA GLU A 10 -15.59 6.78 5.18
C GLU A 10 -15.37 8.07 5.99
N TRP A 11 -14.57 8.97 5.42
CA TRP A 11 -14.49 10.36 5.78
C TRP A 11 -14.71 11.25 4.55
N GLY A 12 -15.39 12.37 4.73
CA GLY A 12 -15.66 13.35 3.68
C GLY A 12 -17.14 13.41 3.29
N ASN A 13 -17.54 14.54 2.70
CA ASN A 13 -18.93 14.74 2.26
C ASN A 13 -19.09 14.55 0.75
N ASN A 14 -20.34 14.47 0.29
CA ASN A 14 -20.70 14.29 -1.12
C ASN A 14 -20.85 15.62 -1.90
N THR A 15 -20.42 16.75 -1.33
CA THR A 15 -20.51 18.05 -2.03
C THR A 15 -19.37 18.15 -3.04
N LEU A 16 -19.74 18.43 -4.30
CA LEU A 16 -18.80 18.61 -5.43
C LEU A 16 -18.74 20.06 -5.94
N ASP A 17 -19.62 20.94 -5.46
CA ASP A 17 -19.52 22.38 -5.71
C ASP A 17 -18.62 23.00 -4.63
N PHE A 18 -17.34 23.20 -4.97
CA PHE A 18 -16.35 23.79 -4.07
C PHE A 18 -16.52 25.30 -3.85
N SER A 19 -17.42 25.95 -4.61
CA SER A 19 -17.70 27.39 -4.50
C SER A 19 -18.83 27.71 -3.52
N LYS A 20 -19.57 26.71 -3.03
CA LYS A 20 -20.75 26.89 -2.18
C LYS A 20 -20.72 25.96 -0.97
N LYS A 21 -21.38 26.38 0.11
CA LYS A 21 -21.69 25.47 1.23
C LYS A 21 -22.63 24.38 0.74
N GLY A 22 -22.42 23.15 1.18
CA GLY A 22 -23.28 22.02 0.84
C GLY A 22 -24.71 22.20 1.36
N PRO A 23 -25.64 21.29 0.99
CA PRO A 23 -27.06 21.38 1.39
C PRO A 23 -27.29 21.48 2.91
N SER A 24 -26.33 20.97 3.71
CA SER A 24 -26.31 21.01 5.18
C SER A 24 -25.58 22.21 5.79
N GLY A 25 -25.10 23.16 4.97
CA GLY A 25 -24.31 24.31 5.43
C GLY A 25 -22.84 24.02 5.73
N SER A 26 -22.39 22.77 5.59
CA SER A 26 -20.99 22.36 5.77
C SER A 26 -20.14 22.71 4.54
N LEU A 27 -18.87 23.05 4.77
CA LEU A 27 -17.91 23.29 3.69
C LEU A 27 -17.64 21.98 2.93
N PRO A 28 -17.49 22.04 1.60
CA PRO A 28 -17.12 20.88 0.80
C PRO A 28 -15.71 20.40 1.20
N THR A 29 -15.59 19.14 1.63
CA THR A 29 -14.26 18.52 1.78
C THR A 29 -13.61 18.39 0.41
N THR A 30 -12.29 18.46 0.29
CA THR A 30 -11.60 18.30 -1.00
C THR A 30 -11.47 16.84 -1.40
N HIS A 31 -11.39 15.95 -0.42
CA HIS A 31 -11.21 14.52 -0.58
C HIS A 31 -12.39 13.73 0.00
N PHE A 32 -12.49 12.49 -0.44
CA PHE A 32 -13.32 11.45 0.14
C PHE A 32 -12.44 10.22 0.38
N ILE A 33 -12.42 9.72 1.61
CA ILE A 33 -11.49 8.69 2.03
C ILE A 33 -12.29 7.49 2.52
N VAL A 34 -12.11 6.34 1.89
CA VAL A 34 -12.68 5.07 2.35
C VAL A 34 -11.56 4.26 2.98
N THR A 35 -11.70 3.89 4.24
CA THR A 35 -10.70 3.13 5.00
C THR A 35 -11.29 1.81 5.48
N ALA A 36 -10.53 0.74 5.31
CA ALA A 36 -10.85 -0.60 5.80
C ALA A 36 -9.81 -1.08 6.81
N LEU A 37 -10.28 -1.64 7.93
CA LEU A 37 -9.45 -2.45 8.85
C LEU A 37 -9.67 -3.93 8.55
N ILE A 38 -8.60 -4.59 8.14
CA ILE A 38 -8.61 -5.99 7.70
C ILE A 38 -7.94 -6.83 8.79
N MET A 39 -8.60 -7.87 9.25
CA MET A 39 -8.08 -8.78 10.27
C MET A 39 -8.55 -10.22 10.04
N ASP A 40 -7.84 -11.18 10.62
CA ASP A 40 -8.32 -12.56 10.70
C ASP A 40 -9.54 -12.63 11.64
N LYS A 41 -10.54 -13.44 11.29
CA LYS A 41 -11.74 -13.61 12.12
C LYS A 41 -11.45 -14.07 13.56
N ALA A 42 -10.35 -14.80 13.75
CA ALA A 42 -9.89 -15.27 15.06
C ALA A 42 -9.45 -14.12 15.99
N ASP A 43 -8.94 -13.03 15.43
CA ASP A 43 -8.41 -11.90 16.19
C ASP A 43 -9.48 -10.89 16.62
N HIS A 44 -10.69 -11.00 16.06
CA HIS A 44 -11.78 -10.03 16.26
C HIS A 44 -12.11 -9.76 17.73
N VAL A 45 -12.17 -10.81 18.56
CA VAL A 45 -12.48 -10.67 20.00
C VAL A 45 -11.35 -9.93 20.74
N ALA A 46 -10.10 -10.23 20.41
CA ALA A 46 -8.94 -9.57 21.01
C ALA A 46 -8.88 -8.09 20.60
N VAL A 47 -9.17 -7.79 19.33
CA VAL A 47 -9.23 -6.41 18.81
C VAL A 47 -10.30 -5.61 19.54
N LEU A 48 -11.50 -6.15 19.71
CA LEU A 48 -12.59 -5.47 20.41
C LEU A 48 -12.23 -5.10 21.86
N ALA A 49 -11.61 -6.02 22.59
CA ALA A 49 -11.22 -5.78 23.99
C ALA A 49 -10.23 -4.60 24.13
N VAL A 50 -9.28 -4.47 23.20
CA VAL A 50 -8.33 -3.35 23.21
C VAL A 50 -9.02 -2.06 22.76
N LEU A 51 -9.91 -2.10 21.76
CA LEU A 51 -10.68 -0.92 21.35
C LEU A 51 -11.57 -0.37 22.47
N GLU A 52 -12.14 -1.24 23.31
CA GLU A 52 -12.85 -0.82 24.52
C GLU A 52 -11.93 -0.12 25.53
N ALA A 53 -10.69 -0.60 25.67
CA ALA A 53 -9.69 0.05 26.52
C ALA A 53 -9.29 1.43 25.98
N VAL A 54 -9.10 1.55 24.66
CA VAL A 54 -8.85 2.83 23.96
C VAL A 54 -10.01 3.79 24.18
N SER A 55 -11.24 3.31 24.01
CA SER A 55 -12.46 4.08 24.28
C SER A 55 -12.52 4.59 25.72
N LYS A 56 -12.25 3.73 26.72
CA LYS A 56 -12.21 4.13 28.13
C LYS A 56 -11.12 5.16 28.42
N ARG A 57 -9.93 4.97 27.85
CA ARG A 57 -8.76 5.84 28.10
C ARG A 57 -8.90 7.23 27.48
N HIS A 58 -9.42 7.31 26.26
CA HIS A 58 -9.38 8.53 25.47
C HIS A 58 -10.74 9.18 25.26
N PHE A 59 -11.83 8.45 25.48
CA PHE A 59 -13.20 8.89 25.14
C PHE A 59 -14.20 8.67 26.28
N ASP A 60 -13.74 8.45 27.51
CA ASP A 60 -14.58 8.23 28.70
C ASP A 60 -15.58 7.06 28.53
N GLY A 61 -15.20 6.04 27.74
CA GLY A 61 -16.08 4.92 27.39
C GLY A 61 -17.10 5.24 26.29
N GLY A 62 -17.05 6.45 25.73
CA GLY A 62 -17.78 6.86 24.53
C GLY A 62 -17.15 6.35 23.23
N PRO A 63 -17.78 6.62 22.08
CA PRO A 63 -17.30 6.14 20.79
C PRO A 63 -15.93 6.75 20.43
N ILE A 64 -15.09 5.94 19.77
CA ILE A 64 -13.82 6.40 19.19
C ILE A 64 -14.18 7.31 18.01
N ASP A 65 -13.94 8.61 18.16
CA ASP A 65 -14.54 9.61 17.27
C ASP A 65 -13.50 10.61 16.78
N SER A 66 -13.29 10.62 15.46
CA SER A 66 -12.31 11.48 14.79
C SER A 66 -12.71 12.96 14.79
N GLU A 67 -14.01 13.26 14.79
CA GLU A 67 -14.55 14.61 14.82
C GLU A 67 -14.40 15.21 16.22
N LYS A 68 -14.75 14.44 17.27
CA LYS A 68 -14.54 14.87 18.67
C LYS A 68 -13.07 15.14 18.99
N THR A 69 -12.15 14.34 18.44
CA THR A 69 -10.71 14.60 18.61
C THR A 69 -10.27 15.87 17.87
N GLY A 70 -10.95 16.27 16.78
CA GLY A 70 -10.71 17.57 16.15
C GLY A 70 -9.23 17.84 15.84
N ASN A 71 -8.73 19.00 16.25
CA ASN A 71 -7.32 19.40 16.08
C ASN A 71 -6.44 19.05 17.29
N ASP A 72 -6.91 18.22 18.22
CA ASP A 72 -6.07 17.67 19.27
C ASP A 72 -5.15 16.59 18.69
N HIS A 73 -4.03 17.04 18.14
CA HIS A 73 -3.07 16.16 17.48
C HIS A 73 -2.30 15.28 18.46
N VAL A 74 -2.12 15.71 19.71
CA VAL A 74 -1.49 14.91 20.77
C VAL A 74 -2.38 13.71 21.08
N LYS A 75 -3.66 13.96 21.41
CA LYS A 75 -4.64 12.89 21.62
C LYS A 75 -4.76 11.98 20.40
N ARG A 76 -4.68 12.54 19.18
CA ARG A 76 -4.71 11.72 17.95
C ARG A 76 -3.52 10.77 17.86
N LYS A 77 -2.31 11.22 18.19
CA LYS A 77 -1.12 10.36 18.22
C LYS A 77 -1.28 9.26 19.25
N ASP A 78 -1.67 9.61 20.48
CA ASP A 78 -1.84 8.63 21.55
C ASP A 78 -2.86 7.53 21.17
N VAL A 79 -3.97 7.93 20.52
CA VAL A 79 -4.94 6.96 20.01
C VAL A 79 -4.34 6.10 18.88
N LEU A 80 -3.59 6.68 17.94
CA LEU A 80 -2.96 5.92 16.86
C LEU A 80 -1.91 4.92 17.37
N GLU A 81 -1.13 5.30 18.37
CA GLU A 81 -0.13 4.43 19.02
C GLU A 81 -0.81 3.25 19.73
N ASP A 82 -1.89 3.51 20.49
CA ASP A 82 -2.65 2.43 21.13
C ASP A 82 -3.31 1.49 20.08
N LEU A 83 -3.58 1.97 18.87
CA LEU A 83 -4.07 1.16 17.75
C LEU A 83 -2.94 0.40 17.01
N GLU A 84 -1.69 0.81 17.12
CA GLU A 84 -0.53 0.20 16.44
C GLU A 84 -0.23 -1.22 16.95
N GLU A 85 -0.67 -1.59 18.14
CA GLU A 85 -0.42 -2.94 18.67
C GLU A 85 -1.46 -3.97 18.21
N LEU A 86 -2.56 -3.53 17.59
CA LEU A 86 -3.68 -4.41 17.22
C LEU A 86 -3.41 -5.25 15.97
N PRO A 87 -3.82 -6.54 15.92
CA PRO A 87 -3.59 -7.44 14.79
C PRO A 87 -4.54 -7.17 13.59
N PHE A 88 -4.57 -5.93 13.11
CA PHE A 88 -5.24 -5.57 11.86
C PHE A 88 -4.27 -4.91 10.87
N GLN A 89 -4.70 -4.80 9.62
CA GLN A 89 -4.04 -4.07 8.55
C GLN A 89 -4.97 -2.98 8.00
N VAL A 90 -4.41 -1.86 7.57
CA VAL A 90 -5.14 -0.71 7.05
C VAL A 90 -5.07 -0.70 5.53
N PHE A 91 -6.23 -0.71 4.89
CA PHE A 91 -6.38 -0.37 3.48
C PHE A 91 -7.12 0.96 3.35
N SER A 92 -6.74 1.82 2.41
CA SER A 92 -7.50 3.05 2.16
C SER A 92 -7.51 3.45 0.69
N VAL A 93 -8.62 4.05 0.26
CA VAL A 93 -8.75 4.74 -1.02
C VAL A 93 -9.01 6.22 -0.73
N ILE A 94 -8.11 7.07 -1.19
CA ILE A 94 -8.19 8.53 -1.07
C ILE A 94 -8.57 9.08 -2.43
N VAL A 95 -9.74 9.70 -2.49
CA VAL A 95 -10.31 10.23 -3.73
C VAL A 95 -10.26 11.75 -3.70
N ASP A 96 -9.55 12.36 -4.65
CA ASP A 96 -9.62 13.81 -4.85
C ASP A 96 -10.92 14.15 -5.60
N LYS A 97 -11.88 14.72 -4.86
CA LYS A 97 -13.20 15.02 -5.41
C LYS A 97 -13.19 16.13 -6.44
N ARG A 98 -12.15 16.98 -6.47
CA ARG A 98 -12.02 18.09 -7.42
C ARG A 98 -11.84 17.59 -8.85
N GLN A 99 -11.43 16.33 -9.00
CA GLN A 99 -11.21 15.67 -10.28
C GLN A 99 -12.36 14.75 -10.68
N LEU A 100 -13.43 14.69 -9.89
CA LEU A 100 -14.63 13.92 -10.24
C LEU A 100 -15.39 14.66 -11.35
N ILE A 101 -15.40 14.07 -12.55
CA ILE A 101 -16.12 14.60 -13.71
C ILE A 101 -17.30 13.67 -14.00
N GLY A 102 -18.53 14.19 -13.93
CA GLY A 102 -19.73 13.46 -14.35
C GLY A 102 -21.01 13.95 -13.70
N GLU A 103 -22.06 14.19 -14.49
CA GLU A 103 -23.36 14.66 -13.98
C GLU A 103 -24.03 13.65 -13.03
N GLY A 104 -23.78 12.35 -13.23
CA GLY A 104 -24.33 11.28 -12.39
C GLY A 104 -23.82 11.29 -10.94
N LEU A 105 -22.65 11.88 -10.66
CA LEU A 105 -22.08 11.96 -9.31
C LEU A 105 -22.71 13.07 -8.46
N ARG A 106 -23.60 13.90 -9.03
CA ARG A 106 -24.43 14.84 -8.28
C ARG A 106 -25.45 14.13 -7.39
N TYR A 107 -25.84 12.90 -7.75
CA TYR A 107 -26.76 12.09 -6.96
C TYR A 107 -26.01 11.37 -5.85
N LYS A 108 -26.43 11.58 -4.59
CA LYS A 108 -25.81 11.01 -3.39
C LYS A 108 -25.58 9.49 -3.53
N GLY A 109 -26.59 8.74 -3.95
CA GLY A 109 -26.47 7.28 -4.05
C GLY A 109 -25.41 6.82 -5.06
N SER A 110 -25.36 7.46 -6.24
CA SER A 110 -24.37 7.17 -7.28
C SER A 110 -22.95 7.52 -6.83
N PHE A 111 -22.80 8.65 -6.13
CA PHE A 111 -21.54 9.09 -5.55
C PHE A 111 -20.97 8.04 -4.58
N TYR A 112 -21.75 7.62 -3.58
CA TYR A 112 -21.28 6.63 -2.60
C TYR A 112 -20.99 5.26 -3.25
N LYS A 113 -21.88 4.77 -4.13
CA LYS A 113 -21.66 3.51 -4.85
C LYS A 113 -20.38 3.52 -5.69
N PHE A 114 -20.08 4.64 -6.34
CA PHE A 114 -18.88 4.78 -7.14
C PHE A 114 -17.62 4.76 -6.27
N LEU A 115 -17.57 5.60 -5.23
CA LEU A 115 -16.37 5.75 -4.40
C LEU A 115 -16.10 4.53 -3.52
N HIS A 116 -17.13 3.95 -2.90
CA HIS A 116 -16.97 2.68 -2.20
C HIS A 116 -16.65 1.54 -3.18
N GLY A 117 -17.27 1.52 -4.37
CA GLY A 117 -16.96 0.53 -5.40
C GLY A 117 -15.48 0.51 -5.82
N LEU A 118 -14.75 1.62 -5.69
CA LEU A 118 -13.29 1.65 -5.88
C LEU A 118 -12.57 0.82 -4.80
N ALA A 119 -12.98 0.95 -3.54
CA ALA A 119 -12.42 0.19 -2.42
C ALA A 119 -12.87 -1.28 -2.48
N ASP A 120 -14.16 -1.53 -2.66
CA ASP A 120 -14.77 -2.87 -2.69
C ASP A 120 -14.11 -3.75 -3.75
N ARG A 121 -13.96 -3.23 -4.98
CA ARG A 121 -13.33 -3.93 -6.09
C ARG A 121 -11.89 -4.33 -5.79
N GLU A 122 -11.13 -3.45 -5.13
CA GLU A 122 -9.75 -3.73 -4.76
C GLU A 122 -9.68 -4.78 -3.65
N LEU A 123 -10.50 -4.64 -2.61
CA LEU A 123 -10.54 -5.57 -1.49
C LEU A 123 -10.93 -6.99 -1.92
N PHE A 124 -11.99 -7.16 -2.71
CA PHE A 124 -12.40 -8.48 -3.22
C PHE A 124 -11.39 -9.07 -4.23
N ARG A 125 -10.60 -8.23 -4.90
CA ARG A 125 -9.49 -8.72 -5.75
C ARG A 125 -8.32 -9.23 -4.92
N ILE A 126 -8.03 -8.57 -3.80
CA ILE A 126 -6.90 -8.89 -2.92
C ILE A 126 -7.23 -10.11 -2.04
N PHE A 127 -8.46 -10.18 -1.52
CA PHE A 127 -8.92 -11.20 -0.58
C PHE A 127 -10.09 -12.00 -1.20
N PRO A 128 -9.84 -13.24 -1.68
CA PRO A 128 -10.87 -14.06 -2.34
C PRO A 128 -12.03 -14.47 -1.42
N ASP A 129 -11.74 -14.70 -0.13
CA ASP A 129 -12.69 -15.10 0.91
C ASP A 129 -12.78 -14.01 1.98
N LEU A 130 -13.52 -12.93 1.65
CA LEU A 130 -13.63 -11.73 2.48
C LEU A 130 -15.06 -11.50 2.99
N GLU A 131 -15.21 -11.40 4.31
CA GLU A 131 -16.41 -10.86 4.95
C GLU A 131 -16.25 -9.35 5.08
N MET A 132 -17.10 -8.57 4.43
CA MET A 132 -16.98 -7.11 4.41
C MET A 132 -18.14 -6.45 5.15
N VAL A 133 -17.82 -5.62 6.14
CA VAL A 133 -18.78 -4.94 7.02
C VAL A 133 -18.53 -3.45 6.92
N THR A 134 -19.54 -2.65 6.62
CA THR A 134 -19.41 -1.18 6.51
C THR A 134 -20.32 -0.46 7.49
N GLY A 135 -19.88 0.71 7.96
CA GLY A 135 -20.73 1.62 8.72
C GLY A 135 -21.99 2.00 7.93
N GLN A 136 -23.12 2.17 8.63
CA GLN A 136 -24.36 2.59 7.98
C GLN A 136 -24.20 3.95 7.28
N THR A 137 -24.56 3.97 5.99
CA THR A 137 -24.60 5.18 5.16
C THR A 137 -25.92 5.21 4.39
N GLY A 138 -26.63 6.34 4.42
CA GLY A 138 -27.91 6.50 3.73
C GLY A 138 -29.10 5.87 4.48
N ASP A 139 -30.23 5.72 3.78
CA ASP A 139 -31.44 5.07 4.31
C ASP A 139 -31.43 3.55 4.04
N GLU A 140 -32.38 2.81 4.64
CA GLU A 140 -32.48 1.35 4.47
C GLU A 140 -32.63 0.92 3.00
N THR A 141 -33.29 1.75 2.18
CA THR A 141 -33.55 1.44 0.77
C THR A 141 -32.26 1.56 -0.03
N PHE A 142 -31.47 2.59 0.23
CA PHE A 142 -30.13 2.77 -0.31
C PHE A 142 -29.21 1.63 0.13
N MET A 143 -29.18 1.29 1.42
CA MET A 143 -28.33 0.20 1.94
C MET A 143 -28.65 -1.14 1.28
N LYS A 144 -29.93 -1.52 1.17
CA LYS A 144 -30.35 -2.74 0.45
C LYS A 144 -29.90 -2.70 -1.02
N GLY A 145 -30.15 -1.58 -1.70
CA GLY A 145 -29.74 -1.37 -3.09
C GLY A 145 -28.21 -1.32 -3.29
N PHE A 146 -27.44 -1.02 -2.25
CA PHE A 146 -25.98 -1.04 -2.28
C PHE A 146 -25.44 -2.46 -2.06
N ILE A 147 -26.02 -3.23 -1.13
CA ILE A 147 -25.72 -4.67 -0.98
C ILE A 147 -25.89 -5.40 -2.32
N THR A 148 -27.05 -5.22 -2.97
CA THR A 148 -27.31 -5.84 -4.28
C THR A 148 -26.30 -5.41 -5.33
N TYR A 149 -25.91 -4.13 -5.34
CA TYR A 149 -24.91 -3.63 -6.28
C TYR A 149 -23.53 -4.29 -6.06
N VAL A 150 -23.05 -4.38 -4.81
CA VAL A 150 -21.76 -5.01 -4.50
C VAL A 150 -21.78 -6.49 -4.85
N GLN A 151 -22.85 -7.20 -4.49
CA GLN A 151 -23.02 -8.63 -4.80
C GLN A 151 -23.01 -8.89 -6.31
N GLN A 152 -23.62 -8.02 -7.12
CA GLN A 152 -23.69 -8.21 -8.57
C GLN A 152 -22.41 -7.80 -9.31
N ASN A 153 -21.68 -6.79 -8.80
CA ASN A 153 -20.59 -6.16 -9.55
C ASN A 153 -19.19 -6.48 -9.02
N HIS A 154 -19.06 -6.96 -7.78
CA HIS A 154 -17.77 -7.10 -7.10
C HIS A 154 -17.51 -8.49 -6.50
N ILE A 155 -18.55 -9.23 -6.13
CA ILE A 155 -18.42 -10.62 -5.65
C ILE A 155 -18.51 -11.57 -6.85
N ALA A 156 -17.49 -12.40 -7.07
CA ALA A 156 -17.47 -13.38 -8.17
C ALA A 156 -18.25 -14.66 -7.80
N ASN A 157 -18.98 -15.24 -8.77
CA ASN A 157 -19.94 -16.32 -8.49
C ASN A 157 -19.36 -17.75 -8.58
N LEU A 158 -20.02 -18.64 -7.82
CA LEU A 158 -19.99 -20.11 -7.67
C LEU A 158 -19.07 -20.75 -6.60
N PHE A 159 -17.95 -20.13 -6.20
CA PHE A 159 -17.02 -20.74 -5.21
C PHE A 159 -16.53 -19.82 -4.09
N ASN A 160 -16.91 -18.54 -4.06
CA ASN A 160 -16.47 -17.60 -3.02
C ASN A 160 -17.47 -17.53 -1.86
N GLU A 161 -16.99 -17.61 -0.62
CA GLU A 161 -17.79 -17.39 0.61
C GLU A 161 -17.85 -15.91 1.03
N SER A 162 -17.51 -15.01 0.10
CA SER A 162 -17.48 -13.56 0.35
C SER A 162 -18.87 -12.99 0.64
N SER A 163 -18.95 -12.09 1.61
CA SER A 163 -20.20 -11.43 2.02
C SER A 163 -20.02 -9.93 2.19
N PHE A 164 -21.13 -9.19 2.11
CA PHE A 164 -21.16 -7.75 2.33
C PHE A 164 -22.39 -7.35 3.13
N GLY A 165 -22.20 -6.53 4.18
CA GLY A 165 -23.28 -6.07 5.05
C GLY A 165 -22.98 -4.74 5.75
N PHE A 166 -24.01 -4.19 6.41
CA PHE A 166 -23.94 -2.96 7.17
C PHE A 166 -24.02 -3.21 8.68
N VAL A 167 -23.31 -2.41 9.47
CA VAL A 167 -23.46 -2.33 10.92
C VAL A 167 -23.62 -0.86 11.32
N ALA A 168 -24.46 -0.60 12.33
CA ALA A 168 -24.54 0.76 12.87
C ALA A 168 -23.19 1.13 13.50
N SER A 169 -22.62 2.27 13.10
CA SER A 169 -21.26 2.67 13.52
C SER A 169 -21.13 2.81 15.05
N GLN A 170 -22.21 3.23 15.72
CA GLN A 170 -22.28 3.29 17.18
C GLN A 170 -22.17 1.92 17.86
N ASP A 171 -22.52 0.84 17.15
CA ASP A 171 -22.54 -0.53 17.64
C ASP A 171 -21.28 -1.31 17.26
N SER A 172 -20.30 -0.68 16.58
CA SER A 172 -19.05 -1.33 16.18
C SER A 172 -17.82 -0.47 16.48
N PRO A 173 -17.08 -0.77 17.57
CA PRO A 173 -15.80 -0.13 17.87
C PRO A 173 -14.78 -0.23 16.72
N VAL A 174 -14.83 -1.31 15.94
CA VAL A 174 -13.91 -1.51 14.80
C VAL A 174 -14.22 -0.55 13.65
N VAL A 175 -15.51 -0.33 13.33
CA VAL A 175 -15.92 0.68 12.33
C VAL A 175 -15.57 2.08 12.82
N GLN A 176 -15.70 2.36 14.11
CA GLN A 176 -15.26 3.62 14.72
C GLN A 176 -13.74 3.82 14.57
N ALA A 177 -12.93 2.78 14.81
CA ALA A 177 -11.49 2.84 14.57
C ALA A 177 -11.14 3.05 13.09
N ALA A 178 -11.88 2.42 12.16
CA ALA A 178 -11.74 2.65 10.73
C ALA A 178 -12.03 4.12 10.37
N ASN A 179 -13.10 4.69 10.93
CA ASN A 179 -13.45 6.10 10.76
C ASN A 179 -12.38 7.03 11.34
N PHE A 180 -11.83 6.67 12.51
CA PHE A 180 -10.76 7.41 13.15
C PHE A 180 -9.53 7.52 12.24
N ILE A 181 -9.10 6.39 11.67
CA ILE A 181 -7.98 6.33 10.72
C ILE A 181 -8.30 7.11 9.44
N ALA A 182 -9.52 6.99 8.88
CA ALA A 182 -9.94 7.78 7.73
C ALA A 182 -9.83 9.30 8.00
N GLY A 183 -10.30 9.75 9.16
CA GLY A 183 -10.18 11.16 9.56
C GLY A 183 -8.75 11.58 9.92
N THR A 184 -7.87 10.66 10.33
CA THR A 184 -6.43 10.92 10.44
C THR A 184 -5.81 11.13 9.07
N LEU A 185 -6.11 10.26 8.09
CA LEU A 185 -5.67 10.43 6.71
C LEU A 185 -6.20 11.72 6.10
N ALA A 186 -7.42 12.14 6.43
CA ALA A 186 -7.94 13.44 6.00
C ALA A 186 -7.04 14.60 6.43
N ARG A 187 -6.50 14.57 7.65
CA ARG A 187 -5.55 15.58 8.14
C ARG A 187 -4.17 15.50 7.47
N CYS A 188 -3.90 14.44 6.70
CA CYS A 188 -2.70 14.33 5.87
C CYS A 188 -2.91 14.85 4.44
N TYR A 189 -4.14 14.81 3.93
CA TYR A 189 -4.39 14.96 2.48
C TYR A 189 -5.47 15.99 2.11
N ASP A 190 -6.51 16.16 2.93
CA ASP A 190 -7.61 17.07 2.63
C ASP A 190 -7.27 18.52 2.99
N GLU A 191 -7.30 19.43 2.02
CA GLU A 191 -6.93 20.83 2.19
C GLU A 191 -7.77 21.60 3.23
N THR A 192 -8.96 21.10 3.58
CA THR A 192 -9.83 21.74 4.58
C THR A 192 -9.41 21.43 6.01
N VAL A 193 -8.63 20.36 6.24
CA VAL A 193 -8.24 19.88 7.57
C VAL A 193 -6.77 19.47 7.66
N ILE A 194 -5.98 19.72 6.62
CA ILE A 194 -4.56 19.34 6.55
C ILE A 194 -3.77 19.99 7.69
N THR A 195 -2.81 19.24 8.25
CA THR A 195 -1.95 19.69 9.35
C THR A 195 -0.47 19.48 9.04
N ASP A 196 0.38 20.24 9.74
CA ASP A 196 1.85 20.12 9.69
C ASP A 196 2.33 18.79 10.32
N GLN A 197 1.57 18.22 11.24
CA GLN A 197 1.86 16.93 11.89
C GLN A 197 1.61 15.69 11.01
N ARG A 198 1.22 15.87 9.75
CA ARG A 198 0.91 14.78 8.81
C ARG A 198 2.03 13.73 8.69
N GLY A 199 3.30 14.16 8.76
CA GLY A 199 4.44 13.25 8.68
C GLY A 199 4.47 12.25 9.84
N GLU A 200 4.16 12.69 11.04
CA GLU A 200 4.12 11.84 12.24
C GLU A 200 2.95 10.86 12.20
N PHE A 201 1.77 11.30 11.74
CA PHE A 201 0.62 10.40 11.58
C PHE A 201 0.90 9.28 10.58
N ILE A 202 1.52 9.60 9.45
CA ILE A 202 1.91 8.61 8.45
C ILE A 202 2.99 7.67 8.99
N GLU A 203 3.93 8.19 9.76
CA GLU A 203 5.01 7.40 10.38
C GLU A 203 4.48 6.35 11.35
N ILE A 204 3.44 6.68 12.16
CA ILE A 204 2.75 5.73 13.03
C ILE A 204 1.97 4.70 12.19
N LEU A 205 1.22 5.16 11.18
CA LEU A 205 0.36 4.29 10.37
C LEU A 205 1.14 3.32 9.47
N LYS A 206 2.37 3.64 9.05
CA LYS A 206 3.08 2.88 7.99
C LYS A 206 3.28 1.40 8.30
N ARG A 207 3.34 1.01 9.58
CA ARG A 207 3.52 -0.40 9.98
C ARG A 207 2.27 -1.23 9.77
N LYS A 208 1.10 -0.59 9.76
CA LYS A 208 -0.22 -1.22 9.58
C LYS A 208 -0.76 -1.04 8.18
N VAL A 209 -0.28 -0.05 7.44
CA VAL A 209 -0.77 0.22 6.08
C VAL A 209 -0.40 -0.93 5.15
N LEU A 210 -1.43 -1.68 4.75
CA LEU A 210 -1.35 -2.60 3.65
C LEU A 210 -1.22 -1.82 2.34
N THR A 211 -2.15 -0.92 2.07
CA THR A 211 -2.13 -0.13 0.83
C THR A 211 -2.95 1.13 1.00
N ILE A 212 -2.45 2.26 0.50
CA ILE A 212 -3.23 3.47 0.25
C ILE A 212 -3.26 3.68 -1.27
N ARG A 213 -4.46 3.80 -1.83
CA ARG A 213 -4.67 4.10 -3.25
C ARG A 213 -5.19 5.52 -3.40
N PHE A 214 -4.63 6.24 -4.36
CA PHE A 214 -5.10 7.55 -4.74
C PHE A 214 -5.96 7.41 -5.99
N TRP A 215 -7.04 8.19 -6.06
CA TRP A 215 -7.87 8.21 -7.24
C TRP A 215 -8.30 9.65 -7.55
N PRO A 216 -8.20 10.11 -8.82
CA PRO A 216 -7.62 9.42 -9.98
C PRO A 216 -6.11 9.12 -9.84
N ASP A 217 -5.62 8.06 -10.51
CA ASP A 217 -4.20 7.61 -10.48
C ASP A 217 -3.19 8.71 -10.86
N ALA A 218 -3.65 9.81 -11.47
CA ALA A 218 -2.83 10.93 -11.92
C ALA A 218 -2.24 11.79 -10.77
N PHE A 219 -2.69 11.62 -9.52
CA PHE A 219 -2.27 12.47 -8.41
C PHE A 219 -1.40 11.76 -7.39
N ALA A 220 -0.09 11.87 -7.59
CA ALA A 220 0.81 12.01 -6.46
C ALA A 220 2.03 12.87 -6.84
N HIS A 221 1.77 14.02 -7.47
CA HIS A 221 2.84 14.99 -7.69
C HIS A 221 3.21 15.79 -6.43
N ASN A 222 2.31 16.05 -5.47
CA ASN A 222 2.58 17.13 -4.50
C ASN A 222 2.11 16.92 -3.04
N LEU A 223 1.98 15.69 -2.53
CA LEU A 223 1.44 15.50 -1.16
C LEU A 223 2.51 15.45 -0.06
N ILE A 224 3.79 15.42 -0.42
CA ILE A 224 4.91 15.67 0.50
C ILE A 224 5.73 16.81 -0.11
N SER A 225 6.24 17.70 0.74
CA SER A 225 7.31 18.61 0.33
C SER A 225 8.46 17.75 -0.18
N GLN A 226 8.56 17.58 -1.51
CA GLN A 226 9.68 16.88 -2.13
C GLN A 226 10.95 17.47 -1.52
N PRO A 227 11.95 16.64 -1.15
CA PRO A 227 13.21 17.17 -0.67
C PRO A 227 13.73 18.20 -1.67
N GLU A 228 14.32 19.30 -1.19
CA GLU A 228 14.91 20.25 -2.12
C GLU A 228 15.94 19.53 -3.01
N PRO A 229 15.99 19.85 -4.32
CA PRO A 229 16.95 19.26 -5.23
C PRO A 229 18.38 19.35 -4.68
N GLY A 230 19.10 18.24 -4.68
CA GLY A 230 20.42 18.16 -4.08
C GLY A 230 21.02 16.76 -4.13
N PRO A 231 22.15 16.51 -3.43
CA PRO A 231 22.84 15.22 -3.47
C PRO A 231 21.97 14.03 -3.05
N SER A 232 20.96 14.28 -2.22
CA SER A 232 20.03 13.27 -1.70
C SER A 232 18.76 13.13 -2.53
N PHE A 233 18.52 13.98 -3.54
CA PHE A 233 17.29 13.99 -4.34
C PHE A 233 17.49 14.65 -5.72
N ASP A 234 17.27 13.85 -6.77
CA ASP A 234 17.26 14.23 -8.17
C ASP A 234 15.81 14.10 -8.71
N PRO A 235 15.17 15.23 -9.09
CA PRO A 235 13.79 15.23 -9.58
C PRO A 235 13.57 14.39 -10.85
N LEU A 236 14.53 14.40 -11.78
CA LEU A 236 14.42 13.68 -13.06
C LEU A 236 14.48 12.17 -12.81
N LEU A 237 15.43 11.74 -11.98
CA LEU A 237 15.56 10.34 -11.62
C LEU A 237 14.34 9.84 -10.83
N SER A 238 13.85 10.65 -9.91
CA SER A 238 12.64 10.36 -9.13
C SER A 238 11.41 10.17 -10.04
N GLU A 239 11.21 11.08 -10.99
CA GLU A 239 10.12 11.00 -11.97
C GLU A 239 10.24 9.75 -12.84
N LEU A 240 11.43 9.46 -13.36
CA LEU A 240 11.70 8.26 -14.15
C LEU A 240 11.37 6.98 -13.37
N SER A 241 11.82 6.88 -12.11
CA SER A 241 11.55 5.75 -11.23
C SER A 241 10.05 5.53 -11.01
N VAL A 242 9.31 6.61 -10.77
CA VAL A 242 7.85 6.57 -10.59
C VAL A 242 7.15 6.15 -11.88
N ASN A 243 7.55 6.69 -13.02
CA ASN A 243 6.93 6.36 -14.32
C ASN A 243 7.14 4.89 -14.68
N LEU A 244 8.36 4.37 -14.55
CA LEU A 244 8.67 2.96 -14.83
C LEU A 244 7.91 2.01 -13.88
N ALA A 245 7.77 2.39 -12.61
CA ALA A 245 6.98 1.63 -11.65
C ALA A 245 5.49 1.61 -12.03
N ASN A 246 4.90 2.77 -12.33
CA ASN A 246 3.49 2.86 -12.75
C ASN A 246 3.22 2.09 -14.04
N ASP A 247 4.11 2.17 -15.02
CA ASP A 247 4.04 1.41 -16.26
C ASP A 247 3.93 -0.09 -16.01
N PHE A 248 4.77 -0.64 -15.13
CA PHE A 248 4.70 -2.03 -14.75
C PHE A 248 3.38 -2.36 -14.05
N LEU A 249 2.97 -1.54 -13.07
CA LEU A 249 1.72 -1.73 -12.33
C LEU A 249 0.51 -1.74 -13.28
N HIS A 250 0.44 -0.80 -14.24
CA HIS A 250 -0.65 -0.76 -15.22
C HIS A 250 -0.68 -2.03 -16.08
N ARG A 251 0.47 -2.48 -16.61
CA ARG A 251 0.57 -3.68 -17.45
C ARG A 251 0.21 -4.97 -16.70
N LYS A 252 0.51 -5.05 -15.40
CA LYS A 252 0.37 -6.29 -14.59
C LYS A 252 -0.80 -6.28 -13.60
N SER A 253 -1.52 -5.18 -13.44
CA SER A 253 -2.61 -5.03 -12.47
C SER A 253 -3.76 -6.05 -12.61
N ALA A 254 -4.00 -6.59 -13.80
CA ALA A 254 -5.04 -7.58 -14.07
C ALA A 254 -4.55 -9.04 -14.04
N ASP A 255 -3.24 -9.26 -13.87
CA ASP A 255 -2.64 -10.59 -13.85
C ASP A 255 -3.01 -11.33 -12.55
N LYS A 256 -3.56 -12.54 -12.69
CA LYS A 256 -4.01 -13.36 -11.56
C LYS A 256 -2.97 -14.38 -11.10
N ALA A 257 -1.82 -14.46 -11.76
CA ALA A 257 -0.76 -15.36 -11.35
C ALA A 257 -0.24 -14.96 -9.95
N PRO A 258 -0.06 -15.90 -8.99
CA PRO A 258 0.36 -15.56 -7.63
C PRO A 258 1.66 -14.74 -7.57
N GLN A 259 2.61 -15.03 -8.46
CA GLN A 259 3.88 -14.29 -8.54
C GLN A 259 3.68 -12.85 -9.05
N ALA A 260 2.77 -12.64 -9.99
CA ALA A 260 2.45 -11.31 -10.51
C ALA A 260 1.73 -10.45 -9.46
N ILE A 261 0.83 -11.06 -8.67
CA ILE A 261 0.19 -10.41 -7.53
C ILE A 261 1.23 -9.95 -6.51
N ASP A 262 2.19 -10.81 -6.17
CA ASP A 262 3.27 -10.49 -5.23
C ASP A 262 4.18 -9.36 -5.76
N GLN A 263 4.51 -9.38 -7.06
CA GLN A 263 5.25 -8.31 -7.74
C GLN A 263 4.52 -6.97 -7.68
N VAL A 264 3.24 -6.95 -8.06
CA VAL A 264 2.39 -5.75 -8.01
C VAL A 264 2.27 -5.24 -6.58
N SER A 265 2.08 -6.13 -5.60
CA SER A 265 1.98 -5.75 -4.19
C SER A 265 3.27 -5.11 -3.67
N SER A 266 4.41 -5.77 -3.87
CA SER A 266 5.70 -5.24 -3.41
C SER A 266 6.08 -3.94 -4.08
N LEU A 267 5.85 -3.81 -5.40
CA LEU A 267 6.12 -2.56 -6.11
C LEU A 267 5.18 -1.44 -5.66
N SER A 268 3.89 -1.73 -5.45
CA SER A 268 2.94 -0.75 -4.92
C SER A 268 3.37 -0.25 -3.53
N TYR A 269 3.87 -1.15 -2.69
CA TYR A 269 4.39 -0.80 -1.37
C TYR A 269 5.64 0.08 -1.46
N LEU A 270 6.62 -0.29 -2.29
CA LEU A 270 7.81 0.53 -2.53
C LEU A 270 7.46 1.92 -3.06
N LEU A 271 6.54 2.00 -4.02
CA LEU A 271 6.08 3.25 -4.59
C LEU A 271 5.35 4.11 -3.55
N PHE A 272 4.53 3.48 -2.70
CA PHE A 272 3.83 4.18 -1.62
C PHE A 272 4.82 4.83 -0.66
N HIS A 273 5.81 4.08 -0.16
CA HIS A 273 6.84 4.61 0.73
C HIS A 273 7.66 5.72 0.07
N PHE A 274 8.02 5.53 -1.20
CA PHE A 274 8.80 6.50 -1.96
C PHE A 274 8.08 7.84 -2.08
N ARG A 275 6.77 7.82 -2.39
CA ARG A 275 5.97 9.05 -2.62
C ARG A 275 5.42 9.68 -1.34
N HIS A 276 5.10 8.86 -0.34
CA HIS A 276 4.27 9.26 0.80
C HIS A 276 4.93 9.08 2.17
N ILE A 277 6.16 8.57 2.24
CA ILE A 277 6.88 8.47 3.52
C ILE A 277 8.22 9.16 3.40
N SER A 278 9.10 8.61 2.57
CA SER A 278 10.38 9.23 2.28
C SER A 278 11.02 8.57 1.05
N PRO A 279 11.45 9.36 0.04
CA PRO A 279 12.19 8.85 -1.10
C PRO A 279 13.61 8.34 -0.73
N THR A 280 14.11 8.68 0.47
CA THR A 280 15.45 8.27 0.92
C THR A 280 15.46 6.94 1.68
N ARG A 281 14.30 6.49 2.18
CA ARG A 281 14.18 5.29 3.02
C ARG A 281 14.34 4.00 2.22
N TYR A 282 15.17 3.09 2.72
CA TYR A 282 15.23 1.70 2.27
C TYR A 282 14.21 0.85 3.03
N ILE A 283 13.53 -0.04 2.31
CA ILE A 283 12.60 -1.02 2.86
C ILE A 283 13.27 -2.38 2.92
N THR A 284 13.29 -3.00 4.09
CA THR A 284 13.95 -4.30 4.27
C THR A 284 13.22 -5.43 3.52
N SER A 285 13.94 -6.51 3.20
CA SER A 285 13.32 -7.73 2.66
C SER A 285 12.20 -8.25 3.58
N PHE A 286 12.42 -8.18 4.89
CA PHE A 286 11.46 -8.62 5.90
C PHE A 286 10.15 -7.84 5.82
N GLU A 287 10.22 -6.50 5.76
CA GLU A 287 9.04 -5.63 5.66
C GLU A 287 8.23 -5.92 4.38
N LEU A 288 8.90 -6.10 3.24
CA LEU A 288 8.24 -6.46 1.98
C LEU A 288 7.64 -7.87 2.00
N MET A 289 8.30 -8.82 2.64
CA MET A 289 7.81 -10.19 2.78
C MET A 289 6.63 -10.29 3.75
N GLU A 290 6.63 -9.53 4.85
CA GLU A 290 5.49 -9.41 5.75
C GLU A 290 4.31 -8.73 5.04
N HIS A 291 4.56 -7.75 4.18
CA HIS A 291 3.52 -7.15 3.34
C HIS A 291 2.88 -8.16 2.38
N ILE A 292 3.68 -9.06 1.77
CA ILE A 292 3.15 -10.18 0.97
C ILE A 292 2.37 -11.16 1.85
N ARG A 293 2.91 -11.52 3.02
CA ARG A 293 2.28 -12.44 3.97
C ARG A 293 0.90 -11.95 4.38
N ALA A 294 0.76 -10.67 4.71
CA ALA A 294 -0.51 -10.06 5.13
C ALA A 294 -1.61 -10.21 4.07
N ARG A 295 -1.26 -10.26 2.78
CA ARG A 295 -2.21 -10.60 1.69
C ARG A 295 -2.47 -12.09 1.55
N ARG A 296 -1.41 -12.90 1.58
CA ARG A 296 -1.50 -14.33 1.24
C ARG A 296 -1.97 -15.19 2.40
N GLY A 297 -1.91 -14.69 3.63
CA GLY A 297 -2.04 -15.48 4.86
C GLY A 297 -0.88 -16.44 5.12
N LYS A 298 0.21 -16.41 4.33
CA LYS A 298 1.35 -17.33 4.45
C LYS A 298 2.69 -16.69 4.16
N ASN A 299 3.73 -17.20 4.82
CA ASN A 299 5.10 -16.72 4.67
C ASN A 299 5.69 -17.14 3.31
N VAL A 300 6.53 -16.27 2.77
CA VAL A 300 7.39 -16.56 1.62
C VAL A 300 8.85 -16.67 2.08
N SER A 301 9.69 -17.39 1.36
CA SER A 301 11.13 -17.46 1.66
C SER A 301 11.88 -16.27 1.04
N LEU A 302 13.04 -15.92 1.61
CA LEU A 302 13.88 -14.85 1.04
C LEU A 302 14.32 -15.19 -0.40
N HIS A 303 14.65 -16.46 -0.66
CA HIS A 303 15.01 -16.91 -2.00
C HIS A 303 13.85 -16.74 -2.99
N TYR A 304 12.62 -17.08 -2.59
CA TYR A 304 11.44 -16.84 -3.42
C TYR A 304 11.26 -15.35 -3.71
N PHE A 305 11.35 -14.51 -2.67
CA PHE A 305 11.20 -13.07 -2.81
C PHE A 305 12.22 -12.47 -3.79
N GLN A 306 13.50 -12.85 -3.66
CA GLN A 306 14.56 -12.35 -4.54
C GLN A 306 14.37 -12.83 -6.00
N THR A 307 14.04 -14.10 -6.21
CA THR A 307 14.02 -14.72 -7.55
C THR A 307 12.70 -14.62 -8.30
N LYS A 308 11.57 -14.47 -7.59
CA LYS A 308 10.21 -14.42 -8.18
C LYS A 308 9.55 -13.05 -8.06
N VAL A 309 10.03 -12.17 -7.18
CA VAL A 309 9.49 -10.83 -7.01
C VAL A 309 10.49 -9.79 -7.52
N ILE A 310 11.66 -9.65 -6.88
CA ILE A 310 12.60 -8.57 -7.19
C ILE A 310 13.29 -8.74 -8.55
N ALA A 311 13.83 -9.92 -8.87
CA ALA A 311 14.51 -10.13 -10.14
C ALA A 311 13.57 -9.88 -11.35
N PRO A 312 12.35 -10.45 -11.42
CA PRO A 312 11.44 -10.15 -12.52
C PRO A 312 11.02 -8.69 -12.63
N LEU A 313 10.91 -7.95 -11.51
CA LEU A 313 10.64 -6.51 -11.55
C LEU A 313 11.79 -5.75 -12.25
N ARG A 314 13.04 -6.09 -11.93
CA ARG A 314 14.23 -5.52 -12.57
C ARG A 314 14.35 -5.92 -14.04
N ASP A 315 14.14 -7.19 -14.34
CA ASP A 315 14.19 -7.73 -15.70
C ASP A 315 13.12 -7.07 -16.59
N ALA A 316 12.00 -6.64 -16.01
CA ALA A 316 10.95 -5.88 -16.67
C ALA A 316 11.23 -4.38 -16.82
N GLY A 317 12.40 -3.90 -16.36
CA GLY A 317 12.84 -2.51 -16.49
C GLY A 317 12.45 -1.59 -15.35
N VAL A 318 11.93 -2.11 -14.23
CA VAL A 318 11.66 -1.28 -13.03
C VAL A 318 12.96 -0.99 -12.30
N LEU A 319 13.23 0.29 -12.02
CA LEU A 319 14.42 0.69 -11.26
C LEU A 319 14.22 0.40 -9.78
N ILE A 320 14.94 -0.60 -9.26
CA ILE A 320 14.95 -0.95 -7.84
C ILE A 320 16.39 -0.99 -7.36
N ALA A 321 16.78 -0.01 -6.55
CA ALA A 321 18.08 0.02 -5.88
C ALA A 321 18.10 -0.97 -4.71
N SER A 322 19.11 -1.84 -4.65
CA SER A 322 19.36 -2.72 -3.52
C SER A 322 20.62 -2.33 -2.78
N SER A 323 20.58 -2.42 -1.46
CA SER A 323 21.75 -2.36 -0.60
C SER A 323 21.59 -3.34 0.57
N SER A 324 22.59 -3.40 1.46
CA SER A 324 22.47 -4.10 2.74
C SER A 324 21.29 -3.60 3.60
N ARG A 325 20.80 -2.37 3.34
CA ARG A 325 19.65 -1.77 4.04
C ARG A 325 18.30 -2.23 3.50
N GLY A 326 18.25 -2.84 2.31
CA GLY A 326 17.02 -3.31 1.67
C GLY A 326 16.85 -2.80 0.23
N TYR A 327 15.61 -2.48 -0.13
CA TYR A 327 15.19 -2.08 -1.47
C TYR A 327 14.50 -0.72 -1.45
N LYS A 328 14.68 0.06 -2.51
CA LYS A 328 13.86 1.26 -2.77
C LYS A 328 13.85 1.61 -4.25
N LEU A 329 12.92 2.49 -4.64
CA LEU A 329 13.00 3.19 -5.91
C LEU A 329 14.10 4.27 -5.80
N PRO A 330 14.99 4.44 -6.79
CA PRO A 330 16.06 5.41 -6.71
C PRO A 330 15.51 6.84 -6.85
N ALA A 331 15.96 7.72 -5.96
CA ALA A 331 15.69 9.15 -5.96
C ALA A 331 16.96 9.98 -6.15
N SER A 332 18.16 9.42 -6.01
CA SER A 332 19.42 10.13 -6.18
C SER A 332 20.48 9.29 -6.87
N GLU A 333 21.54 9.94 -7.33
CA GLU A 333 22.70 9.27 -7.93
C GLU A 333 23.36 8.27 -6.96
N GLN A 334 23.41 8.62 -5.66
CA GLN A 334 23.94 7.72 -4.63
C GLN A 334 23.16 6.40 -4.57
N ASP A 335 21.85 6.40 -4.84
CA ASP A 335 21.05 5.17 -4.83
C ASP A 335 21.43 4.22 -5.97
N LEU A 336 21.84 4.79 -7.11
CA LEU A 336 22.36 4.03 -8.25
C LEU A 336 23.70 3.41 -7.90
N TYR A 337 24.59 4.18 -7.26
CA TYR A 337 25.87 3.68 -6.77
C TYR A 337 25.72 2.64 -5.66
N ASP A 338 24.73 2.76 -4.78
CA ASP A 338 24.42 1.75 -3.77
C ASP A 338 24.08 0.41 -4.44
N PHE A 339 23.28 0.43 -5.52
CA PHE A 339 22.95 -0.78 -6.27
C PHE A 339 24.17 -1.38 -6.98
N VAL A 340 24.94 -0.56 -7.70
CA VAL A 340 26.13 -1.02 -8.42
C VAL A 340 27.19 -1.52 -7.45
N GLY A 341 27.46 -0.77 -6.38
CA GLY A 341 28.42 -1.12 -5.34
C GLY A 341 28.02 -2.40 -4.62
N HIS A 342 26.75 -2.55 -4.22
CA HIS A 342 26.28 -3.80 -3.61
C HIS A 342 26.43 -4.98 -4.56
N SER A 343 26.05 -4.82 -5.83
CA SER A 343 26.21 -5.86 -6.86
C SER A 343 27.68 -6.23 -7.05
N ASN A 344 28.59 -5.26 -7.02
CA ASN A 344 30.02 -5.48 -7.17
C ASN A 344 30.59 -6.34 -6.03
N THR A 345 30.12 -6.17 -4.78
CA THR A 345 30.56 -7.00 -3.65
C THR A 345 30.22 -8.50 -3.82
N ILE A 346 29.29 -8.84 -4.73
CA ILE A 346 28.90 -10.20 -5.05
C ILE A 346 29.59 -10.67 -6.33
N ILE A 347 29.51 -9.86 -7.39
CA ILE A 347 29.96 -10.21 -8.75
C ILE A 347 31.49 -10.35 -8.80
N GLU A 348 32.23 -9.37 -8.28
CA GLU A 348 33.69 -9.38 -8.37
C GLU A 348 34.33 -10.59 -7.65
N PRO A 349 33.94 -10.94 -6.39
CA PRO A 349 34.45 -12.15 -5.76
C PRO A 349 34.02 -13.44 -6.46
N MET A 350 32.84 -13.49 -7.10
CA MET A 350 32.41 -14.67 -7.86
C MET A 350 33.25 -14.85 -9.12
N LEU A 351 33.46 -13.79 -9.90
CA LEU A 351 34.30 -13.83 -11.10
C LEU A 351 35.75 -14.18 -10.76
N SER A 352 36.29 -13.60 -9.69
CA SER A 352 37.65 -13.92 -9.20
C SER A 352 37.80 -15.39 -8.81
N ARG A 353 36.79 -15.98 -8.15
CA ARG A 353 36.77 -17.41 -7.83
C ARG A 353 36.74 -18.29 -9.07
N VAL A 354 35.91 -17.96 -10.06
CA VAL A 354 35.83 -18.69 -11.33
C VAL A 354 37.17 -18.60 -12.10
N LYS A 355 37.78 -17.41 -12.15
CA LYS A 355 39.10 -17.20 -12.77
C LYS A 355 40.17 -18.08 -12.13
N ARG A 356 40.30 -18.02 -10.79
CA ARG A 356 41.28 -18.84 -10.06
C ARG A 356 41.08 -20.34 -10.29
N PHE A 357 39.82 -20.79 -10.30
CA PHE A 357 39.49 -22.18 -10.57
C PHE A 357 39.92 -22.59 -11.99
N ARG A 358 39.58 -21.78 -13.01
CA ARG A 358 40.01 -22.00 -14.40
C ARG A 358 41.54 -22.06 -14.50
N ASP A 359 42.23 -21.06 -13.96
CA ASP A 359 43.69 -20.95 -14.03
C ASP A 359 44.39 -22.16 -13.39
N GLN A 360 43.90 -22.62 -12.23
CA GLN A 360 44.44 -23.79 -11.54
C GLN A 360 44.27 -25.07 -12.36
N ILE A 361 43.08 -25.31 -12.94
CA ILE A 361 42.84 -26.48 -13.78
C ILE A 361 43.64 -26.42 -15.07
N HIS A 362 43.68 -25.24 -15.70
CA HIS A 362 44.43 -25.04 -16.93
C HIS A 362 45.93 -25.28 -16.72
N MET A 363 46.49 -24.75 -15.64
CA MET A 363 47.89 -24.97 -15.25
C MET A 363 48.18 -26.43 -14.90
N ALA A 364 47.35 -27.08 -14.09
CA ALA A 364 47.56 -28.47 -13.67
C ALA A 364 47.43 -29.50 -14.81
N THR A 365 46.82 -29.11 -15.92
CA THR A 365 46.59 -29.97 -17.08
C THR A 365 47.46 -29.61 -18.29
N ASP A 366 48.46 -28.75 -18.11
CA ASP A 366 49.31 -28.20 -19.19
C ASP A 366 48.47 -27.64 -20.35
N GLY A 367 47.38 -26.95 -20.02
CA GLY A 367 46.47 -26.32 -20.97
C GLY A 367 45.50 -27.25 -21.68
N LYS A 368 45.47 -28.55 -21.36
CA LYS A 368 44.56 -29.52 -22.02
C LYS A 368 43.09 -29.29 -21.66
N ILE A 369 42.80 -28.77 -20.48
CA ILE A 369 41.44 -28.50 -20.02
C ILE A 369 41.28 -26.99 -19.81
N ASP A 370 40.31 -26.40 -20.51
CA ASP A 370 39.75 -25.09 -20.19
C ASP A 370 38.27 -25.26 -19.84
N VAL A 371 37.95 -25.09 -18.55
CA VAL A 371 36.60 -25.28 -18.01
C VAL A 371 35.58 -24.28 -18.56
N LEU A 372 36.03 -23.19 -19.18
CA LEU A 372 35.16 -22.19 -19.82
C LEU A 372 35.11 -22.33 -21.34
N ALA A 373 35.71 -23.37 -21.94
CA ALA A 373 35.81 -23.53 -23.40
C ALA A 373 34.47 -23.66 -24.12
N ALA A 374 33.46 -24.25 -23.47
CA ALA A 374 32.13 -24.43 -24.06
C ALA A 374 31.44 -23.09 -24.36
N ASP A 375 30.69 -23.03 -25.46
CA ASP A 375 30.04 -21.80 -25.95
C ASP A 375 29.02 -21.23 -24.95
N GLU A 376 28.40 -22.08 -24.12
CA GLU A 376 27.49 -21.65 -23.06
C GLU A 376 28.16 -20.73 -22.02
N TYR A 377 29.49 -20.78 -21.88
CA TYR A 377 30.26 -19.93 -20.96
C TYR A 377 30.88 -18.69 -21.62
N LYS A 378 30.53 -18.38 -22.87
CA LYS A 378 31.13 -17.27 -23.64
C LYS A 378 31.07 -15.92 -22.92
N VAL A 379 29.96 -15.61 -22.24
CA VAL A 379 29.80 -14.36 -21.49
C VAL A 379 30.76 -14.30 -20.32
N ILE A 380 30.83 -15.36 -19.53
CA ILE A 380 31.73 -15.45 -18.36
C ILE A 380 33.19 -15.35 -18.82
N ARG A 381 33.54 -16.02 -19.91
CA ARG A 381 34.88 -15.96 -20.52
C ARG A 381 35.26 -14.53 -20.90
N LYS A 382 34.38 -13.82 -21.61
CA LYS A 382 34.58 -12.42 -22.04
C LYS A 382 34.78 -11.44 -20.87
N VAL A 383 34.21 -11.75 -19.70
CA VAL A 383 34.29 -10.88 -18.51
C VAL A 383 35.54 -11.17 -17.66
N ILE A 384 36.08 -12.39 -17.74
CA ILE A 384 37.22 -12.85 -16.93
C ILE A 384 38.57 -12.64 -17.64
N ASP A 385 38.56 -12.75 -18.97
CA ASP A 385 39.69 -12.40 -19.86
C ASP A 385 39.91 -10.88 -19.86
#